data_AF-A0A521IU50-F1
#
_entry.id   AF-A0A521IU50-F1
#
_cell.length_a   1.000
_cell.length_b   1.000
_cell.length_c   1.000
_cell.angle_alpha   90.00
_cell.angle_beta   90.00
_cell.angle_gamma   90.00
#
_symmetry.space_group_name_H-M   'P 1'
#
loop_
_entity.id
_entity.type
_entity.pdbx_description
1 polymer ?
#
loop_
_entity_poly.entity_id
_entity_poly.type
_entity_poly.pdbx_seq_one_letter_code
_entity_poly.pdbx_strand_id
1 'polypeptide(L)'
;MAWSNFAFLFLFTYSTLLAINIRYHHVNEVLSSVTHDHIYHVTTMDLVTYELYFEKPLVRVVVANHFNLNMKRENYEYTITFYTNGVVSEESERSRYFTINLVCPLGFGVTFDKTFAYYVS
;
A
#
# COMPACT_ATOMS: atom_id res chain seq x y z
N MET A 1 27.71 -16.82 33.29
CA MET A 1 26.82 -15.94 32.49
C MET A 1 25.73 -15.43 33.44
N ALA A 2 25.61 -14.12 33.65
CA ALA A 2 24.70 -13.57 34.67
C ALA A 2 23.26 -13.51 34.15
N TRP A 3 22.28 -13.74 35.03
CA TRP A 3 20.84 -13.65 34.73
C TRP A 3 20.44 -12.31 34.08
N SER A 4 21.12 -11.23 34.44
CA SER A 4 20.96 -9.90 33.85
C SER A 4 21.14 -9.88 32.33
N ASN A 5 22.06 -10.69 31.78
CA ASN A 5 22.31 -10.74 30.35
C ASN A 5 21.14 -11.41 29.61
N PHE A 6 20.54 -12.44 30.20
CA PHE A 6 19.35 -13.11 29.65
C PHE A 6 18.11 -12.21 29.76
N ALA A 7 17.93 -11.50 30.87
CA ALA A 7 16.83 -10.56 31.05
C ALA A 7 16.89 -9.39 30.06
N PHE A 8 18.09 -8.85 29.82
CA PHE A 8 18.29 -7.81 28.80
C PHE A 8 17.97 -8.31 27.39
N LEU A 9 18.47 -9.50 27.03
CA LEU A 9 18.20 -10.11 25.72
C LEU A 9 16.70 -10.36 25.51
N PHE A 10 16.01 -10.87 26.53
CA PHE A 10 14.55 -11.06 26.48
C PHE A 10 13.81 -9.74 26.30
N LEU A 11 14.12 -8.73 27.11
CA LEU A 11 13.46 -7.43 27.02
C LEU A 11 13.68 -6.77 25.64
N PHE A 12 14.91 -6.86 25.13
CA PHE A 12 15.27 -6.35 23.80
C PHE A 12 14.46 -7.06 22.70
N THR A 13 14.51 -8.39 22.65
CA THR A 13 13.78 -9.18 21.64
C THR A 13 12.27 -8.98 21.71
N TYR A 14 11.68 -8.95 22.91
CA TYR A 14 10.25 -8.68 23.09
C TYR A 14 9.86 -7.29 22.60
N SER A 15 10.63 -6.26 22.96
CA SER A 15 10.35 -4.88 22.57
C SER A 15 10.50 -4.69 21.05
N THR A 16 11.51 -5.31 20.46
CA THR A 16 11.71 -5.35 19.00
C THR A 16 10.52 -6.02 18.30
N LEU A 17 10.10 -7.20 18.75
CA LEU A 17 8.98 -7.94 18.14
C LEU A 17 7.67 -7.14 18.26
N LEU A 18 7.41 -6.56 19.43
CA LEU A 18 6.23 -5.72 19.67
C LEU A 18 6.23 -4.50 18.74
N ALA A 19 7.37 -3.80 18.62
CA ALA A 19 7.49 -2.64 17.75
C ALA A 19 7.28 -2.99 16.27
N ILE A 20 7.82 -4.12 15.81
CA ILE A 20 7.62 -4.61 14.44
C ILE A 20 6.14 -4.92 14.20
N ASN A 21 5.48 -5.64 15.12
CA ASN A 21 4.07 -6.01 15.00
C ASN A 21 3.15 -4.79 14.96
N ILE A 22 3.37 -3.80 15.82
CA ILE A 22 2.56 -2.56 15.82
C ILE A 22 2.72 -1.81 14.48
N ARG A 23 3.96 -1.69 13.99
CA ARG A 23 4.21 -1.02 12.70
C ARG A 23 3.57 -1.79 11.55
N TYR A 24 3.72 -3.11 11.53
CA TYR A 24 3.08 -3.96 10.52
C TYR A 24 1.56 -3.76 10.50
N HIS A 25 0.91 -3.82 11.67
CA HIS A 25 -0.54 -3.64 11.78
C HIS A 25 -0.97 -2.26 11.27
N HIS A 26 -0.28 -1.21 11.70
CA HIS A 26 -0.56 0.16 11.26
C HIS A 26 -0.45 0.32 9.74
N VAL A 27 0.64 -0.19 9.13
CA VAL A 27 0.83 -0.11 7.67
C VAL A 27 -0.28 -0.85 6.92
N ASN A 28 -0.65 -2.04 7.38
CA ASN A 28 -1.72 -2.81 6.76
C ASN A 28 -3.10 -2.14 6.92
N GLU A 29 -3.36 -1.50 8.06
CA GLU A 29 -4.59 -0.74 8.30
C GLU A 29 -4.69 0.49 7.39
N VAL A 30 -3.60 1.25 7.24
CA VAL A 30 -3.58 2.40 6.31
C VAL A 30 -3.86 1.96 4.88
N LEU A 31 -3.31 0.85 4.40
CA LEU A 31 -3.64 0.38 3.05
C LEU A 31 -5.07 -0.14 2.91
N SER A 32 -5.54 -0.87 3.93
CA SER A 32 -6.91 -1.40 3.94
C SER A 32 -7.95 -0.27 4.03
N SER A 33 -7.56 0.93 4.49
CA SER A 33 -8.42 2.11 4.53
C SER A 33 -8.48 2.89 3.22
N VAL A 34 -7.77 2.49 2.15
CA VAL A 34 -8.12 2.92 0.79
C VAL A 34 -9.47 2.29 0.44
N THR A 35 -10.53 2.99 0.83
CA THR A 35 -11.90 2.45 0.80
C THR A 35 -12.48 2.41 -0.61
N HIS A 36 -13.58 1.67 -0.75
CA HIS A 36 -14.40 1.65 -1.95
C HIS A 36 -14.78 3.06 -2.45
N ASP A 37 -14.97 4.02 -1.54
CA ASP A 37 -15.32 5.40 -1.87
C ASP A 37 -14.19 6.12 -2.65
N HIS A 38 -12.94 5.94 -2.22
CA HIS A 38 -11.77 6.43 -2.96
C HIS A 38 -11.71 5.81 -4.36
N ILE A 39 -11.99 4.51 -4.47
CA ILE A 39 -11.98 3.75 -5.72
C ILE A 39 -13.13 4.19 -6.65
N TYR A 40 -14.29 4.52 -6.10
CA TYR A 40 -15.43 5.03 -6.87
C TYR A 40 -15.12 6.40 -7.50
N HIS A 41 -14.51 7.31 -6.73
CA HIS A 41 -14.17 8.65 -7.22
C HIS A 41 -13.09 8.68 -8.30
N VAL A 42 -12.32 7.61 -8.45
CA VAL A 42 -11.29 7.44 -9.49
C VAL A 42 -11.76 6.57 -10.65
N THR A 43 -13.02 6.12 -10.62
CA THR A 43 -13.63 5.34 -11.69
C THR A 43 -14.38 6.26 -12.64
N THR A 44 -14.17 6.09 -13.94
CA THR A 44 -14.83 6.84 -15.01
C THR A 44 -15.41 5.89 -16.04
N MET A 45 -16.27 6.41 -16.92
CA MET A 45 -17.03 5.65 -17.89
C MET A 45 -16.81 6.20 -19.30
N ASP A 46 -16.57 5.32 -20.27
CA ASP A 46 -16.65 5.69 -21.67
C ASP A 46 -18.12 5.81 -22.08
N LEU A 47 -18.52 6.96 -22.63
CA LEU A 47 -19.92 7.23 -23.01
C LEU A 47 -20.37 6.54 -24.31
N VAL A 48 -19.44 6.03 -25.10
CA VAL A 48 -19.65 5.30 -26.37
C VAL A 48 -19.65 3.79 -26.14
N THR A 49 -18.64 3.25 -25.47
CA THR A 49 -18.50 1.80 -25.21
C THR A 49 -19.15 1.35 -23.91
N TYR A 50 -19.57 2.29 -23.06
CA TYR A 50 -20.12 2.03 -21.72
C TYR A 50 -19.16 1.26 -20.79
N GLU A 51 -17.87 1.28 -21.09
CA GLU A 51 -16.85 0.60 -20.29
C GLU A 51 -16.40 1.47 -19.11
N LEU A 52 -16.35 0.87 -17.92
CA LEU A 52 -15.79 1.49 -16.73
C LEU A 52 -14.28 1.25 -16.65
N TYR A 53 -13.52 2.27 -16.32
CA TYR A 53 -12.07 2.21 -16.15
C TYR A 53 -11.59 3.20 -15.10
N PHE A 54 -10.35 3.03 -14.64
CA PHE A 54 -9.73 3.96 -13.70
C PHE A 54 -9.10 5.15 -14.40
N GLU A 55 -9.36 6.35 -13.89
CA GLU A 55 -8.65 7.56 -14.29
C GLU A 55 -7.26 7.57 -13.65
N LYS A 56 -6.25 7.11 -14.40
CA LYS A 56 -4.88 6.88 -13.89
C LYS A 56 -4.28 8.09 -13.17
N PRO A 57 -4.34 9.33 -13.70
CA PRO A 57 -3.80 10.50 -12.99
C PRO A 57 -4.48 10.72 -11.64
N LEU A 58 -5.80 10.54 -11.58
CA LEU A 58 -6.57 10.75 -10.36
C LEU A 58 -6.30 9.66 -9.32
N VAL A 59 -6.16 8.38 -9.75
CA VAL A 59 -5.70 7.29 -8.87
C VAL A 59 -4.37 7.65 -8.20
N ARG A 60 -3.40 8.12 -8.97
CA ARG A 60 -2.08 8.50 -8.44
C ARG A 60 -2.18 9.60 -7.38
N VAL A 61 -3.00 10.63 -7.64
CA VAL A 61 -3.23 11.73 -6.68
C VAL A 61 -3.92 11.23 -5.40
N VAL A 62 -4.97 10.42 -5.53
CA VAL A 62 -5.72 9.90 -4.39
C VAL A 62 -4.85 9.00 -3.51
N VAL A 63 -4.09 8.10 -4.13
CA VAL A 63 -3.17 7.21 -3.39
C VAL A 63 -2.06 8.02 -2.70
N ALA A 64 -1.47 9.00 -3.40
CA ALA A 64 -0.45 9.86 -2.81
C ALA A 64 -0.98 10.65 -1.61
N ASN A 65 -2.16 11.27 -1.75
CA ASN A 65 -2.80 12.02 -0.66
C ASN A 65 -3.12 11.11 0.53
N HIS A 66 -3.65 9.92 0.27
CA HIS A 66 -3.96 8.95 1.30
C HIS A 66 -2.72 8.57 2.13
N PHE A 67 -1.62 8.21 1.47
CA PHE A 67 -0.40 7.85 2.20
C PHE A 67 0.23 9.05 2.92
N ASN A 68 0.24 10.24 2.30
CA ASN A 68 0.74 11.46 2.94
C ASN A 68 -0.01 11.79 4.24
N LEU A 69 -1.34 11.63 4.25
CA LEU A 69 -2.16 11.91 5.42
C LEU A 69 -2.04 10.84 6.52
N ASN A 70 -1.88 9.57 6.14
CA ASN A 70 -2.03 8.46 7.07
C ASN A 70 -0.70 7.81 7.53
N MET A 71 0.34 7.75 6.68
CA MET A 71 1.60 7.08 7.06
C MET A 71 2.55 7.95 7.89
N LYS A 72 2.37 9.29 7.89
CA LYS A 72 3.10 10.30 8.71
C LYS A 72 4.64 10.23 8.72
N ARG A 73 5.27 9.29 8.01
CA ARG A 73 6.72 9.05 7.95
C ARG A 73 7.12 8.83 6.50
N GLU A 74 8.23 9.39 6.06
CA GLU A 74 8.75 9.23 4.69
C GLU A 74 9.43 7.88 4.43
N ASN A 75 9.48 6.99 5.42
CA ASN A 75 10.24 5.75 5.33
C ASN A 75 9.40 4.62 4.71
N TYR A 76 8.81 4.88 3.55
CA TYR A 76 8.09 3.90 2.73
C TYR A 76 8.21 4.29 1.25
N GLU A 77 8.19 3.29 0.39
CA GLU A 77 8.13 3.44 -1.06
C GLU A 77 6.92 2.69 -1.58
N TYR A 78 6.19 3.28 -2.52
CA TYR A 78 5.11 2.58 -3.20
C TYR A 78 5.18 2.75 -4.71
N THR A 79 4.78 1.69 -5.42
CA THR A 79 4.69 1.67 -6.88
C THR A 79 3.25 1.37 -7.28
N ILE A 80 2.69 2.22 -8.14
CA ILE A 80 1.37 2.01 -8.75
C ILE A 80 1.58 1.52 -10.19
N THR A 81 1.01 0.34 -10.49
CA THR A 81 1.09 -0.28 -11.81
C THR A 81 -0.32 -0.52 -12.35
N PHE A 82 -0.58 -0.06 -13.56
CA PHE A 82 -1.85 -0.26 -14.26
C PHE A 82 -1.73 -1.40 -15.26
N TYR A 83 -2.83 -2.11 -15.49
CA TYR A 83 -2.86 -3.25 -16.39
C TYR A 83 -4.05 -3.24 -17.33
N THR A 84 -3.82 -3.72 -18.54
CA THR A 84 -4.84 -3.90 -19.57
C THR A 84 -4.63 -5.27 -20.19
N ASN A 85 -5.67 -6.12 -20.14
CA ASN A 85 -5.60 -7.51 -20.60
C ASN A 85 -4.42 -8.32 -20.00
N GLY A 86 -4.07 -8.06 -18.74
CA GLY A 86 -3.00 -8.76 -18.02
C GLY A 86 -1.57 -8.24 -18.28
N VAL A 87 -1.41 -7.22 -19.12
CA VAL A 87 -0.11 -6.59 -19.42
C VAL A 87 -0.05 -5.20 -18.78
N VAL A 88 1.14 -4.75 -18.39
CA VAL A 88 1.35 -3.38 -17.88
C VAL A 88 0.93 -2.38 -18.96
N SER A 89 0.06 -1.45 -18.59
CA SER A 89 -0.61 -0.53 -19.49
C SER A 89 0.05 0.85 -19.46
N GLU A 90 0.28 1.43 -20.65
CA GLU A 90 0.81 2.79 -20.80
C GLU A 90 -0.15 3.85 -20.25
N GLU A 91 0.33 5.02 -19.85
CA GLU A 91 -0.53 6.09 -19.30
C GLU A 91 -1.64 6.56 -20.26
N SER A 92 -1.43 6.41 -21.58
CA SER A 92 -2.41 6.73 -22.63
C SER A 92 -3.56 5.73 -22.73
N GLU A 93 -3.37 4.51 -22.22
CA GLU A 93 -4.32 3.42 -22.34
C GLU A 93 -5.28 3.36 -21.14
N ARG A 94 -6.49 2.89 -21.40
CA ARG A 94 -7.47 2.63 -20.33
C ARG A 94 -7.13 1.37 -19.59
N SER A 95 -7.35 1.38 -18.28
CA SER A 95 -7.07 0.24 -17.41
C SER A 95 -8.22 0.02 -16.43
N ARG A 96 -8.64 -1.25 -16.30
CA ARG A 96 -9.68 -1.70 -15.36
C ARG A 96 -9.10 -2.35 -14.11
N TYR A 97 -7.78 -2.42 -14.02
CA TYR A 97 -7.06 -3.14 -13.00
C TYR A 97 -5.75 -2.42 -12.68
N PHE A 98 -5.52 -2.11 -11.41
CA PHE A 98 -4.22 -1.61 -10.97
C PHE A 98 -3.79 -2.27 -9.66
N THR A 99 -2.49 -2.20 -9.41
CA THR A 99 -1.88 -2.63 -8.16
C THR A 99 -1.13 -1.51 -7.48
N ILE A 100 -1.11 -1.54 -6.15
CA ILE A 100 -0.20 -0.74 -5.33
C ILE A 100 0.73 -1.72 -4.63
N ASN A 101 2.01 -1.71 -4.96
CA ASN A 101 3.04 -2.38 -4.16
C ASN A 101 3.58 -1.38 -3.14
N LEU A 102 3.60 -1.76 -1.86
CA LEU A 102 4.17 -0.95 -0.78
C LEU A 102 5.34 -1.70 -0.14
N VAL A 103 6.48 -1.01 -0.07
CA VAL A 103 7.68 -1.44 0.66
C VAL A 103 7.93 -0.48 1.81
N CYS A 104 8.02 -0.99 3.05
CA CYS A 104 8.24 -0.16 4.23
C CYS A 104 9.17 -0.86 5.25
N PRO A 105 10.33 -0.27 5.61
CA PRO A 105 11.16 -0.79 6.70
C PRO A 105 10.43 -0.73 8.05
N LEU A 106 10.24 -1.90 8.66
CA LEU A 106 9.64 -2.05 9.99
C LEU A 106 10.68 -1.88 11.11
N GLY A 107 11.97 -1.95 10.76
CA GLY A 107 13.11 -1.88 11.68
C GLY A 107 13.79 -3.23 11.85
N PHE A 108 15.00 -3.23 12.43
CA PHE A 108 15.77 -4.45 12.73
C PHE A 108 15.99 -5.37 11.50
N GLY A 109 16.15 -4.79 10.31
CA GLY A 109 16.36 -5.53 9.07
C GLY A 109 15.09 -6.16 8.48
N VAL A 110 13.91 -5.90 9.05
CA VAL A 110 12.63 -6.40 8.54
C VAL A 110 11.94 -5.35 7.68
N THR A 111 11.43 -5.77 6.54
CA THR A 111 10.65 -4.96 5.60
C THR A 111 9.23 -5.52 5.44
N PHE A 112 8.25 -4.63 5.40
CA PHE A 112 6.94 -4.92 4.85
C PHE A 112 7.02 -4.80 3.33
N ASP A 113 6.61 -5.83 2.61
CA ASP A 113 6.48 -5.83 1.15
C ASP A 113 5.15 -6.52 0.82
N LYS A 114 4.21 -5.76 0.28
CA LYS A 114 2.88 -6.28 -0.05
C LYS A 114 2.28 -5.53 -1.23
N THR A 115 1.65 -6.30 -2.11
CA THR A 115 0.91 -5.79 -3.27
C THR A 115 -0.58 -5.91 -3.05
N PHE A 116 -1.30 -4.82 -3.29
CA PHE A 116 -2.74 -4.71 -3.21
C PHE A 116 -3.31 -4.54 -4.60
N ALA A 117 -4.41 -5.22 -4.90
CA ALA A 117 -5.01 -5.31 -6.22
C ALA A 117 -6.41 -4.69 -6.21
N TYR A 118 -6.70 -3.84 -7.20
CA TYR A 118 -7.97 -3.12 -7.34
C TYR A 118 -8.51 -3.29 -8.75
N TYR A 119 -9.75 -3.73 -8.90
CA TYR A 119 -10.40 -3.99 -10.19
C TYR A 119 -11.79 -3.37 -10.25
N VAL A 120 -12.22 -2.94 -11.44
CA VAL A 120 -13.61 -2.57 -11.72
C VAL A 120 -14.28 -3.69 -12.52
N SER A 121 -15.24 -4.37 -11.90
CA SER A 121 -16.06 -5.42 -12.53
C SER A 121 -17.20 -4.84 -13.35
#